data_AF-A0A7Y5V5Q0-F1
#
_entry.id   AF-A0A7Y5V5Q0-F1
#
_cell.length_a   1.000
_cell.length_b   1.000
_cell.length_c   1.000
_cell.angle_alpha   90.00
_cell.angle_beta   90.00
_cell.angle_gamma   90.00
#
_symmetry.space_group_name_H-M   'P 1'
#
loop_
_entity.id
_entity.type
_entity.pdbx_description
1 polymer ?
#
loop_
_entity_poly.entity_id
_entity_poly.type
_entity_poly.pdbx_seq_one_letter_code
_entity_poly.pdbx_strand_id
1 'polypeptide(L)' 'LLVLEAMKMEHPMRAPEDGVVLELRVAVGDQVEKGVLLLVVEPADGGTSGAEKGEA' A
#
# COMPACT_ATOMS: atom_id res chain seq x y z
N LEU A 1 -0.87 -7.05 3.52
CA LEU A 1 -1.37 -6.72 2.17
C LEU A 1 -0.30 -7.00 1.13
N LEU A 2 0.84 -6.31 1.20
CA LEU A 2 1.97 -6.51 0.30
C LEU A 2 3.29 -6.45 1.08
N VAL A 3 4.38 -6.88 0.46
CA VAL A 3 5.72 -6.83 1.02
C VAL A 3 6.59 -6.02 0.07
N LEU A 4 7.28 -5.02 0.62
CA LEU A 4 8.28 -4.25 -0.12
C LEU A 4 9.66 -4.78 0.23
N GLU A 5 10.50 -5.00 -0.78
CA GLU A 5 11.90 -5.30 -0.57
C GLU A 5 12.71 -4.00 -0.70
N ALA A 6 13.48 -3.66 0.33
CA ALA A 6 14.42 -2.56 0.29
C ALA A 6 15.70 -2.95 1.03
N MET A 7 16.86 -2.80 0.37
CA MET A 7 18.18 -3.05 0.96
C MET A 7 18.31 -4.45 1.61
N LYS A 8 17.82 -5.50 0.94
CA LYS A 8 17.77 -6.89 1.43
C LYS A 8 16.86 -7.11 2.65
N MET A 9 16.00 -6.15 2.94
CA MET A 9 15.05 -6.20 4.04
C MET A 9 13.63 -6.15 3.49
N GLU A 10 12.79 -7.03 4.02
CA GLU A 10 11.37 -7.08 3.72
C GLU A 10 10.59 -6.18 4.69
N HIS A 11 9.69 -5.37 4.13
CA HIS A 11 8.84 -4.46 4.87
C HIS A 11 7.38 -4.82 4.59
N PRO A 12 6.70 -5.49 5.54
CA PRO A 12 5.31 -5.89 5.35
C PRO A 12 4.39 -4.66 5.50
N MET A 13 3.69 -4.32 4.41
CA MET A 13 2.65 -3.30 4.40
C MET A 13 1.29 -3.93 4.71
N ARG A 14 0.66 -3.44 5.77
CA ARG A 14 -0.64 -3.89 6.25
C ARG A 14 -1.69 -2.82 5.96
N ALA A 15 -2.92 -3.24 5.69
CA ALA A 15 -4.02 -2.28 5.62
C ALA A 15 -4.28 -1.72 7.01
N PRO A 16 -4.61 -0.43 7.13
CA PRO A 16 -4.98 0.18 8.41
C PRO A 16 -6.32 -0.36 8.93
N GLU A 17 -7.21 -0.80 8.03
CA GLU A 17 -8.55 -1.31 8.33
C GLU A 17 -8.99 -2.36 7.29
N ASP A 18 -10.10 -3.04 7.59
CA ASP A 18 -10.70 -4.03 6.69
C ASP A 18 -11.37 -3.35 5.49
N GLY A 19 -11.25 -3.96 4.31
CA GLY A 19 -11.77 -3.38 3.07
C GLY A 19 -11.56 -4.25 1.83
N VAL A 20 -11.96 -3.71 0.68
CA VAL A 20 -11.87 -4.36 -0.64
C VAL A 20 -10.84 -3.64 -1.51
N VAL A 21 -9.92 -4.39 -2.11
CA VAL A 21 -8.94 -3.83 -3.06
C VAL A 21 -9.66 -3.48 -4.36
N LEU A 22 -9.72 -2.19 -4.68
CA LEU A 22 -10.34 -1.68 -5.92
C LEU A 22 -9.35 -1.66 -7.09
N GLU A 23 -8.09 -1.30 -6.82
CA GLU A 23 -7.07 -1.12 -7.85
C GLU A 23 -5.70 -1.56 -7.32
N LEU A 24 -4.94 -2.27 -8.15
CA LEU A 24 -3.54 -2.63 -7.89
C LEU A 24 -2.69 -2.09 -9.05
N ARG A 25 -1.76 -1.18 -8.74
CA ARG A 25 -0.95 -0.45 -9.73
C ARG A 25 0.48 -0.98 -9.88
N VAL A 26 0.77 -2.10 -9.23
CA VAL A 26 2.11 -2.68 -9.18
C VAL A 26 2.06 -4.18 -9.43
N ALA A 27 3.08 -4.68 -10.11
CA ALA A 27 3.34 -6.10 -10.26
C ALA A 27 4.50 -6.54 -9.35
N VAL A 28 4.64 -7.86 -9.18
CA VAL A 28 5.75 -8.43 -8.42
C VAL A 28 7.07 -8.15 -9.14
N GLY A 29 8.04 -7.61 -8.41
CA GLY A 29 9.35 -7.25 -8.93
C GLY A 29 9.48 -5.82 -9.45
N ASP A 30 8.36 -5.07 -9.54
CA ASP A 30 8.40 -3.67 -9.93
C ASP A 30 9.22 -2.84 -8.94
N GLN A 31 10.05 -1.95 -9.48
CA GLN A 31 10.75 -0.95 -8.67
C GLN A 31 9.79 0.20 -8.37
N VAL A 32 9.67 0.55 -7.09
CA VAL A 32 8.77 1.61 -6.62
C VAL A 32 9.55 2.66 -5.85
N GLU A 33 9.20 3.92 -6.06
CA GLU A 33 9.78 5.05 -5.32
C GLU A 33 8.88 5.45 -4.14
N LYS A 34 9.45 6.22 -3.22
CA LYS A 34 8.70 6.75 -2.07
C LYS A 34 7.55 7.65 -2.55
N GLY A 35 6.36 7.44 -1.99
CA GLY A 35 5.17 8.25 -2.31
C GLY A 35 4.39 7.82 -3.54
N VAL A 36 4.79 6.75 -4.24
CA VAL A 36 3.99 6.15 -5.31
C VAL A 36 2.73 5.48 -4.75
N LEU A 37 1.60 5.65 -5.45
CA LEU A 37 0.37 4.94 -5.15
C LEU A 37 0.47 3.49 -5.62
N LEU A 38 0.48 2.55 -4.68
CA LEU A 38 0.61 1.11 -4.95
C LEU A 38 -0.74 0.44 -5.24
N LEU A 39 -1.75 0.75 -4.43
CA LEU A 39 -3.09 0.19 -4.53
C LEU A 39 -4.12 1.11 -3.88
N VAL A 40 -5.40 0.87 -4.19
CA VAL A 40 -6.55 1.54 -3.59
C VAL A 40 -7.41 0.50 -2.88
N VAL A 41 -7.77 0.78 -1.63
CA VAL A 41 -8.71 -0.03 -0.83
C VAL A 41 -9.94 0.80 -0.51
N GLU A 42 -11.12 0.22 -0.70
CA GLU A 42 -12.38 0.73 -0.19
C GLU A 42 -12.66 0.12 1.20
N PRO A 43 -12.82 0.93 2.26
CA PRO A 43 -13.09 0.43 3.60
C PRO A 43 -14.48 -0.21 3.69
N ALA A 44 -14.59 -1.34 4.39
CA ALA A 44 -15.85 -2.08 4.51
C ALA A 44 -16.93 -1.29 5.27
N ASP A 45 -16.53 -0.42 6.20
CA ASP A 45 -17.42 0.37 7.05
C ASP A 45 -17.28 1.88 6.81
N GLY A 46 -17.10 2.34 5.57
CA GLY A 46 -17.09 3.79 5.24
C GLY A 46 -16.11 4.65 6.06
N GLY A 47 -15.15 4.01 6.74
CA GLY A 47 -14.21 4.58 7.68
C GLY A 47 -13.12 5.30 6.91
N THR A 48 -13.05 6.62 7.08
CA THR A 48 -11.94 7.40 6.54
C THR A 48 -10.72 7.22 7.43
N SER A 49 -9.75 6.39 7.05
CA SER A 49 -8.42 6.48 7.66
C SER A 49 -7.26 5.99 6.80
N GLY A 50 -6.34 6.91 6.51
CA GLY A 50 -4.91 6.58 6.45
C GLY A 50 -4.24 6.47 5.09
N ALA A 51 -4.43 7.45 4.20
CA ALA A 51 -3.40 7.73 3.19
C ALA A 51 -2.18 8.32 3.90
N GLU A 52 -1.24 7.47 4.31
CA GLU A 52 0.04 7.91 4.84
C GLU A 52 0.76 8.69 3.73
N LYS A 53 0.89 9.99 3.95
CA LYS A 53 1.62 10.91 3.09
C LYS A 53 3.00 10.33 2.84
N GLY A 54 3.33 10.12 1.56
CA GLY A 54 4.71 10.05 1.12
C GLY A 54 5.41 11.33 1.56
N GLU A 55 6.19 11.22 2.62
CA GLU A 55 7.08 12.30 3.07
C GLU A 55 8.22 12.47 2.06
N ALA A 56 8.74 13.69 1.96
CA ALA A 56 9.81 14.16 1.09
C ALA A 56 11.10 13.31 1.10
#